data_AF-A0A538QD76-F1
#
_entry.id   AF-A0A538QD76-F1
#
_cell.length_a   1.000
_cell.length_b   1.000
_cell.length_c   1.000
_cell.angle_alpha   90.00
_cell.angle_beta   90.00
_cell.angle_gamma   90.00
#
_symmetry.space_group_name_H-M   'P 1'
#
loop_
_entity.id
_entity.type
_entity.pdbx_description
1 polymer ?
#
loop_
_entity_poly.entity_id
_entity_poly.type
_entity_poly.pdbx_seq_one_letter_code
_entity_poly.pdbx_strand_id
1 'polypeptide(L)'
;MQRRMRPSRRRTSRTAHATAEVKVGTGVEKHEIVGESASFPAGTTVWVWSRVLNGDGNIKHVWKLDGKEVWTATLPVGSKRWSTQSRRAIPKAGSWQVDVQTDAGAQLGTVSFTIQ
;
A
#
# COMPACT_ATOMS: atom_id res chain seq x y z
N MET A 1 -32.04 -16.54 45.32
CA MET A 1 -31.15 -15.36 45.32
C MET A 1 -30.19 -15.47 44.15
N GLN A 2 -30.34 -14.63 43.12
CA GLN A 2 -29.45 -14.60 41.94
C GLN A 2 -28.33 -13.56 42.16
N ARG A 3 -27.08 -13.92 41.88
CA ARG A 3 -26.01 -12.94 41.57
C ARG A 3 -25.40 -13.32 40.23
N ARG A 4 -25.94 -12.75 39.15
CA ARG A 4 -25.30 -12.78 37.84
C ARG A 4 -24.14 -11.77 37.87
N MET A 5 -22.90 -12.27 37.93
CA MET A 5 -21.72 -11.49 37.58
C MET A 5 -21.86 -11.07 36.11
N ARG A 6 -21.92 -9.76 35.86
CA ARG A 6 -21.79 -9.21 34.51
C ARG A 6 -20.29 -9.13 34.19
N PRO A 7 -19.77 -9.82 33.16
CA PRO A 7 -18.44 -9.49 32.68
C PRO A 7 -18.50 -8.08 32.09
N SER A 8 -17.71 -7.17 32.67
CA SER A 8 -17.44 -5.86 32.10
C SER A 8 -16.84 -6.06 30.71
N ARG A 9 -17.65 -5.85 29.66
CA ARG A 9 -17.12 -5.68 28.31
C ARG A 9 -16.28 -4.40 28.36
N ARG A 10 -14.96 -4.54 28.51
CA ARG A 10 -14.02 -3.50 28.06
C ARG A 10 -14.43 -3.16 26.63
N ARG A 11 -15.07 -2.01 26.45
CA ARG A 11 -15.07 -1.34 25.15
C ARG A 11 -13.64 -0.85 24.97
N THR A 12 -12.78 -1.70 24.42
CA THR A 12 -11.61 -1.21 23.72
C THR A 12 -12.13 -0.39 22.55
N SER A 13 -12.07 0.92 22.67
CA SER A 13 -12.13 1.80 21.51
C SER A 13 -10.97 1.39 20.61
N ARG A 14 -11.25 0.67 19.53
CA ARG A 14 -10.28 0.44 18.49
C ARG A 14 -10.10 1.77 17.78
N THR A 15 -9.12 2.57 18.22
CA THR A 15 -8.58 3.65 17.37
C THR A 15 -8.32 3.03 16.01
N ALA A 16 -8.93 3.57 14.95
CA ALA A 16 -8.76 3.00 13.63
C ALA A 16 -7.30 3.27 13.19
N HIS A 17 -6.49 2.20 13.14
CA HIS A 17 -5.12 2.28 12.66
C HIS A 17 -5.11 2.55 11.15
N ALA A 18 -4.08 3.22 10.67
CA ALA A 18 -3.89 3.46 9.25
C ALA A 18 -3.70 2.13 8.50
N THR A 19 -4.26 2.02 7.30
CA THR A 19 -4.13 0.85 6.42
C THR A 19 -4.07 1.29 4.96
N ALA A 20 -3.46 0.49 4.08
CA ALA A 20 -3.46 0.75 2.65
C ALA A 20 -3.93 -0.48 1.86
N GLU A 21 -4.97 -0.32 1.04
CA GLU A 21 -5.20 -1.18 -0.12
C GLU A 21 -4.15 -0.83 -1.18
N VAL A 22 -3.52 -1.83 -1.81
CA VAL A 22 -2.45 -1.61 -2.79
C VAL A 22 -2.72 -2.46 -4.02
N LYS A 23 -2.63 -1.85 -5.20
CA LYS A 23 -2.80 -2.52 -6.49
C LYS A 23 -1.72 -2.10 -7.47
N VAL A 24 -1.48 -2.95 -8.45
CA VAL A 24 -0.45 -2.75 -9.47
C VAL A 24 -1.03 -2.96 -10.86
N GLY A 25 -0.63 -2.14 -11.83
CA GLY A 25 -1.15 -2.18 -13.19
C GLY A 25 -0.34 -1.31 -14.14
N THR A 26 -0.92 -1.01 -15.29
CA THR A 26 -0.28 -0.21 -16.36
C THR A 26 -0.70 1.26 -16.35
N GLY A 27 -1.65 1.63 -15.50
CA GLY A 27 -2.10 3.02 -15.36
C GLY A 27 -3.02 3.25 -14.17
N VAL A 28 -3.40 4.51 -13.98
CA VAL A 28 -4.44 4.94 -13.04
C VAL A 28 -5.42 5.83 -13.78
N GLU A 29 -6.70 5.47 -13.75
CA GLU A 29 -7.80 6.24 -14.35
C GLU A 29 -8.92 6.42 -13.31
N LYS A 30 -9.51 7.61 -13.23
CA LYS A 30 -10.59 7.91 -12.27
C LYS A 30 -10.29 7.48 -10.83
N HIS A 31 -9.02 7.61 -10.43
CA HIS A 31 -8.49 7.23 -9.11
C HIS A 31 -8.53 5.72 -8.80
N GLU A 32 -8.60 4.88 -9.81
CA GLU A 32 -8.52 3.41 -9.70
C GLU A 32 -7.42 2.89 -10.63
N ILE A 33 -6.87 1.72 -10.29
CA ILE A 33 -5.89 1.04 -11.15
C ILE A 33 -6.56 0.55 -12.45
N VAL A 34 -5.83 0.61 -13.55
CA VAL A 34 -6.20 -0.03 -14.83
C VAL A 34 -5.07 -0.94 -15.30
N GLY A 35 -5.43 -1.97 -16.09
CA GLY A 35 -4.48 -2.98 -16.54
C GLY A 35 -3.86 -3.75 -15.37
N GLU A 36 -4.67 -4.05 -14.34
CA GLU A 36 -4.24 -4.80 -13.17
C GLU A 36 -3.72 -6.19 -13.58
N SER A 37 -2.50 -6.51 -13.16
CA SER A 37 -1.84 -7.78 -13.45
C SER A 37 -0.75 -8.03 -12.42
N ALA A 38 -0.44 -9.29 -12.16
CA ALA A 38 0.70 -9.68 -11.32
C ALA A 38 1.99 -9.90 -12.12
N SER A 39 1.94 -9.83 -13.46
CA SER A 39 3.11 -10.00 -14.33
C SER A 39 3.08 -9.02 -15.50
N PHE A 40 4.24 -8.48 -15.85
CA PHE A 40 4.41 -7.54 -16.96
C PHE A 40 5.70 -7.83 -17.75
N PRO A 41 5.75 -7.52 -19.06
CA PRO A 41 7.00 -7.56 -19.82
C PRO A 41 8.03 -6.54 -19.34
N ALA A 42 9.31 -6.84 -19.50
CA ALA A 42 10.40 -5.89 -19.35
C ALA A 42 10.18 -4.63 -20.21
N GLY A 43 10.51 -3.47 -19.64
CA GLY A 43 10.27 -2.15 -20.24
C GLY A 43 8.89 -1.57 -19.94
N THR A 44 7.96 -2.33 -19.35
CA THR A 44 6.64 -1.82 -18.98
C THR A 44 6.75 -0.70 -17.94
N THR A 45 5.94 0.35 -18.10
CA THR A 45 5.72 1.33 -17.04
C THR A 45 4.68 0.78 -16.07
N VAL A 46 5.15 0.32 -14.92
CA VAL A 46 4.32 -0.22 -13.87
C VAL A 46 3.90 0.90 -12.93
N TRP A 47 2.61 0.95 -12.63
CA TRP A 47 2.01 1.85 -11.66
C TRP A 47 1.62 1.07 -10.42
N VAL A 48 1.99 1.59 -9.26
CA VAL A 48 1.49 1.11 -7.97
C VAL A 48 0.60 2.18 -7.37
N TRP A 49 -0.67 1.84 -7.25
CA TRP A 49 -1.70 2.66 -6.64
C TRP A 49 -1.95 2.18 -5.22
N SER A 50 -2.17 3.12 -4.30
CA SER A 50 -2.59 2.81 -2.95
C SER A 50 -3.78 3.67 -2.53
N ARG A 51 -4.72 3.06 -1.81
CA ARG A 51 -5.80 3.74 -1.09
C ARG A 51 -5.55 3.61 0.40
N VAL A 52 -5.21 4.73 1.01
CA VAL A 52 -4.94 4.87 2.44
C VAL A 52 -6.22 5.22 3.18
N LEU A 53 -6.47 4.50 4.27
CA LEU A 53 -7.53 4.79 5.24
C LEU A 53 -6.91 5.19 6.58
N ASN A 54 -7.40 6.28 7.18
CA ASN A 54 -6.96 6.83 8.47
C ASN A 54 -5.45 7.13 8.56
N GLY A 55 -4.78 7.37 7.44
CA GLY A 55 -3.41 7.89 7.41
C GLY A 55 -3.36 9.41 7.57
N ASP A 56 -2.19 9.93 7.96
CA ASP A 56 -1.86 11.35 7.94
C ASP A 56 -0.44 11.56 7.40
N GLY A 57 -0.14 12.79 6.99
CA GLY A 57 1.22 13.19 6.64
C GLY A 57 1.65 12.57 5.33
N ASN A 58 2.80 11.89 5.32
CA ASN A 58 3.29 11.17 4.15
C ASN A 58 3.33 9.66 4.37
N ILE A 59 3.16 8.97 3.25
CA ILE A 59 3.52 7.55 3.12
C ILE A 59 4.67 7.40 2.14
N LYS A 60 5.36 6.26 2.25
CA LYS A 60 6.43 5.84 1.36
C LYS A 60 5.96 4.65 0.54
N HIS A 61 6.13 4.71 -0.77
CA HIS A 61 6.17 3.51 -1.61
C HIS A 61 7.63 3.09 -1.75
N VAL A 62 8.01 2.01 -1.08
CA VAL A 62 9.38 1.45 -1.07
C VAL A 62 9.44 0.32 -2.09
N TRP A 63 10.07 0.59 -3.22
CA TRP A 63 10.22 -0.37 -4.33
C TRP A 63 11.44 -1.25 -4.10
N LYS A 64 11.21 -2.55 -4.22
CA LYS A 64 12.21 -3.59 -4.01
C LYS A 64 12.30 -4.51 -5.21
N LEU A 65 13.52 -4.85 -5.58
CA LEU A 65 13.85 -5.88 -6.56
C LEU A 65 14.60 -6.99 -5.84
N ASP A 66 14.09 -8.21 -5.93
CA ASP A 66 14.67 -9.41 -5.31
C ASP A 66 14.97 -9.19 -3.81
N GLY A 67 14.03 -8.53 -3.11
CA GLY A 67 14.11 -8.21 -1.69
C GLY A 67 14.96 -6.99 -1.33
N LYS A 68 15.70 -6.39 -2.27
CA LYS A 68 16.53 -5.21 -2.02
C LYS A 68 15.80 -3.94 -2.41
N GLU A 69 15.79 -2.94 -1.53
CA GLU A 69 15.28 -1.61 -1.87
C GLU A 69 16.11 -1.00 -3.00
N VAL A 70 15.41 -0.52 -4.03
CA VAL A 70 16.04 0.14 -5.19
C VAL A 70 15.58 1.57 -5.36
N TRP A 71 14.40 1.93 -4.83
CA TRP A 71 13.88 3.28 -4.87
C TRP A 71 12.72 3.48 -3.90
N THR A 72 12.60 4.69 -3.37
CA THR A 72 11.48 5.08 -2.51
C THR A 72 10.82 6.36 -3.01
N ALA A 73 9.49 6.36 -3.06
CA ALA A 73 8.66 7.54 -3.34
C ALA A 73 7.99 8.03 -2.05
N THR A 74 8.14 9.30 -1.71
CA THR A 74 7.39 9.93 -0.61
C THR A 74 6.15 10.62 -1.18
N LEU A 75 4.97 10.27 -0.66
CA LEU A 75 3.67 10.70 -1.20
C LEU A 75 2.80 11.29 -0.09
N PRO A 76 2.21 12.48 -0.27
CA PRO A 76 1.35 13.09 0.73
C PRO A 76 -0.02 12.40 0.82
N VAL A 77 -0.56 12.35 2.03
CA VAL A 77 -1.91 11.86 2.36
C VAL A 77 -2.76 13.05 2.79
N GLY A 78 -3.60 13.53 1.88
CA GLY A 78 -4.39 14.75 2.08
C GLY A 78 -5.65 14.60 2.93
N SER A 79 -6.12 13.38 3.19
CA SER A 79 -7.31 13.14 4.02
C SER A 79 -7.37 11.73 4.58
N LYS A 80 -8.35 11.46 5.47
CA LYS A 80 -8.57 10.12 6.05
C LYS A 80 -8.89 9.03 5.03
N ARG A 81 -9.33 9.38 3.82
CA ARG A 81 -9.48 8.44 2.70
C ARG A 81 -8.81 9.07 1.48
N TRP A 82 -7.63 8.58 1.14
CA TRP A 82 -6.81 9.18 0.11
C TRP A 82 -6.25 8.12 -0.83
N SER A 83 -6.27 8.40 -2.12
CA SER A 83 -5.59 7.57 -3.12
C SER A 83 -4.37 8.29 -3.66
N THR A 84 -3.25 7.59 -3.75
CA THR A 84 -2.03 8.10 -4.36
C THR A 84 -1.37 7.01 -5.18
N GLN A 85 -0.31 7.36 -5.91
CA GLN A 85 0.41 6.41 -6.74
C GLN A 85 1.90 6.76 -6.83
N SER A 86 2.70 5.77 -7.22
CA SER A 86 3.98 6.00 -7.88
C SER A 86 4.11 5.07 -9.08
N ARG A 87 5.02 5.39 -10.01
CA ARG A 87 5.24 4.58 -11.22
C ARG A 87 6.71 4.52 -11.60
N ARG A 88 7.10 3.43 -12.27
CA ARG A 88 8.44 3.25 -12.84
C ARG A 88 8.38 2.48 -14.16
N ALA A 89 9.20 2.90 -15.12
CA ALA A 89 9.57 2.05 -16.25
C ALA A 89 10.60 1.03 -15.75
N ILE A 90 10.31 -0.27 -15.89
CA ILE A 90 11.12 -1.33 -15.31
C ILE A 90 11.78 -2.16 -16.41
N PRO A 91 13.05 -1.91 -16.76
CA PRO A 91 13.74 -2.68 -17.79
C PRO A 91 14.24 -4.05 -17.31
N LYS A 92 14.35 -4.25 -16.00
CA LYS A 92 14.97 -5.45 -15.42
C LYS A 92 13.91 -6.45 -14.97
N ALA A 93 13.99 -7.65 -15.53
CA ALA A 93 13.24 -8.81 -15.08
C ALA A 93 13.57 -9.18 -13.64
N GLY A 94 12.61 -9.78 -12.93
CA GLY A 94 12.79 -10.21 -11.55
C GLY A 94 11.52 -10.13 -10.71
N SER A 95 11.68 -10.46 -9.42
CA SER A 95 10.59 -10.37 -8.45
C SER A 95 10.57 -8.98 -7.84
N TRP A 96 9.46 -8.27 -8.03
CA TRP A 96 9.28 -6.93 -7.53
C TRP A 96 8.27 -6.91 -6.39
N GLN A 97 8.53 -6.04 -5.43
CA GLN A 97 7.62 -5.76 -4.32
C GLN A 97 7.60 -4.26 -4.06
N VAL A 98 6.44 -3.73 -3.73
CA VAL A 98 6.31 -2.36 -3.22
C VAL A 98 5.65 -2.40 -1.86
N ASP A 99 6.37 -1.94 -0.86
CA ASP A 99 5.85 -1.75 0.49
C ASP A 99 5.31 -0.34 0.64
N VAL A 100 4.12 -0.22 1.23
CA VAL A 100 3.53 1.06 1.60
C VAL A 100 3.72 1.25 3.09
N GLN A 101 4.49 2.28 3.46
CA GLN A 101 4.89 2.53 4.84
C GLN A 101 4.57 3.96 5.27
N THR A 102 4.39 4.21 6.56
CA THR A 102 4.41 5.58 7.10
C THR A 102 5.83 6.16 7.06
N ASP A 103 6.01 7.46 7.28
CA ASP A 103 7.35 8.04 7.44
C ASP A 103 8.21 7.37 8.53
N ALA A 104 7.58 6.91 9.62
CA ALA A 104 8.19 6.17 10.72
C ALA A 104 8.51 4.68 10.41
N GLY A 105 8.24 4.22 9.18
CA GLY A 105 8.52 2.84 8.74
C GLY A 105 7.46 1.80 9.11
N ALA A 106 6.32 2.19 9.70
CA ALA A 106 5.23 1.25 9.95
C ALA A 106 4.56 0.80 8.64
N GLN A 107 4.42 -0.51 8.45
CA GLN A 107 3.82 -1.11 7.25
C GLN A 107 2.29 -0.90 7.22
N LEU A 108 1.77 -0.41 6.10
CA LEU A 108 0.35 -0.17 5.85
C LEU A 108 -0.24 -1.16 4.83
N GLY A 109 0.57 -1.62 3.88
CA GLY A 109 0.17 -2.52 2.80
C GLY A 109 1.38 -2.94 1.96
N THR A 110 1.20 -3.94 1.10
CA THR A 110 2.26 -4.42 0.19
C THR A 110 1.63 -4.98 -1.08
N VAL A 111 2.37 -4.96 -2.18
CA VAL A 111 2.01 -5.64 -3.43
C VAL A 111 3.25 -6.24 -4.06
N SER A 112 3.13 -7.44 -4.63
CA SER A 112 4.20 -8.13 -5.33
C SER A 112 3.78 -8.41 -6.78
N PHE A 113 4.74 -8.33 -7.70
CA PHE A 113 4.55 -8.63 -9.12
C PHE A 113 5.87 -9.08 -9.75
N THR A 114 5.80 -9.63 -10.95
CA THR A 114 6.97 -10.07 -11.71
C THR A 114 7.17 -9.26 -12.97
N ILE A 115 8.42 -9.00 -13.31
CA ILE A 115 8.81 -8.55 -14.65
C ILE A 115 9.47 -9.72 -15.37
N GLN A 116 8.99 -10.02 -16.58
CA GLN A 116 9.45 -11.11 -17.43
C GLN A 116 10.27 -10.60 -18.61
#